data_AF-A0AAN9UW92-F1
#
_entry.id   AF-A0AAN9UW92-F1
#
_cell.length_a   1.000
_cell.length_b   1.000
_cell.length_c   1.000
_cell.angle_alpha   90.00
_cell.angle_beta   90.00
_cell.angle_gamma   90.00
#
_symmetry.space_group_name_H-M   'P 1'
#
loop_
_entity.id
_entity.type
_entity.pdbx_description
1 polymer ?
#
loop_
_entity_poly.entity_id
_entity_poly.type
_entity_poly.pdbx_seq_one_letter_code
_entity_poly.pdbx_strand_id
1 'polypeptide(L)'
;MLNGPWREHIPNSQSIRRIVTTEWDTEAFMILLDIIHGHHRAVPRAVSLEMLGKITILVDYYKCHEIVELFVDLWIADLKKDLPTSYGKVSTLWLSISRVFLRDDIFEEMTAITIMECRGPLNTMGLPLSADLLGMPGDMYQER
;
A
#
# COMPACT_ATOMS: atom_id res chain seq x y z
N MET A 1 -10.34 14.05 -7.51
CA MET A 1 -10.16 13.31 -6.23
C MET A 1 -11.05 12.07 -6.10
N LEU A 2 -12.23 11.97 -6.72
CA LEU A 2 -13.05 10.73 -6.67
C LEU A 2 -13.67 10.40 -8.04
N ASN A 3 -12.88 10.36 -9.11
CA ASN A 3 -13.37 10.10 -10.48
C ASN A 3 -12.98 8.70 -11.00
N GLY A 4 -12.74 7.75 -10.09
CA GLY A 4 -12.36 6.37 -10.43
C GLY A 4 -13.56 5.45 -10.72
N PRO A 5 -13.31 4.20 -11.15
CA PRO A 5 -14.36 3.20 -11.42
C PRO A 5 -15.07 2.70 -10.14
N TRP A 6 -14.65 3.19 -8.97
CA TRP A 6 -15.07 2.72 -7.67
C TRP A 6 -16.37 3.37 -7.19
N ARG A 7 -17.06 2.71 -6.23
CA ARG A 7 -18.39 3.13 -5.72
C ARG A 7 -18.44 4.56 -5.18
N GLU A 8 -17.32 5.10 -4.74
CA GLU A 8 -17.16 6.47 -4.23
C GLU A 8 -17.40 7.59 -5.25
N HIS A 9 -17.35 7.28 -6.55
CA HIS A 9 -17.62 8.27 -7.61
C HIS A 9 -19.11 8.60 -7.75
N ILE A 10 -20.03 7.68 -7.39
CA ILE A 10 -21.47 7.83 -7.61
C ILE A 10 -22.02 9.07 -6.85
N PRO A 11 -22.62 10.06 -7.54
CA PRO A 11 -23.25 11.22 -6.89
C PRO A 11 -24.45 10.80 -6.03
N ASN A 12 -24.59 11.39 -4.84
CA ASN A 12 -25.76 11.18 -3.96
C ASN A 12 -26.44 12.53 -3.72
N SER A 13 -27.78 12.56 -3.64
CA SER A 13 -28.61 13.77 -3.52
C SER A 13 -28.70 14.34 -2.10
N GLN A 14 -27.96 13.78 -1.13
CA GLN A 14 -27.94 14.23 0.26
C GLN A 14 -26.80 15.21 0.52
N SER A 15 -27.01 16.19 1.41
CA SER A 15 -26.00 17.17 1.83
C SER A 15 -24.77 16.57 2.50
N ILE A 16 -24.89 15.33 3.00
CA ILE A 16 -23.80 14.52 3.54
C ILE A 16 -23.54 13.35 2.60
N ARG A 17 -22.33 13.29 2.05
CA ARG A 17 -21.88 12.16 1.23
C ARG A 17 -21.34 11.06 2.13
N ARG A 18 -22.12 9.99 2.31
CA ARG A 18 -21.65 8.77 2.98
C ARG A 18 -20.96 7.86 1.97
N ILE A 19 -19.66 7.62 2.15
CA ILE A 19 -18.91 6.62 1.40
C ILE A 19 -18.77 5.39 2.31
N VAL A 20 -19.14 4.22 1.81
CA VAL A 20 -19.01 2.95 2.54
C VAL A 20 -17.91 2.14 1.88
N THR A 21 -16.87 1.81 2.64
CA THR A 21 -15.76 0.95 2.21
C THR A 21 -15.77 -0.32 3.05
N THR A 22 -15.63 -1.49 2.43
CA THR A 22 -15.78 -2.79 3.11
C THR A 22 -14.50 -3.63 3.13
N GLU A 23 -13.45 -3.20 2.42
CA GLU A 23 -12.23 -4.00 2.24
C GLU A 23 -11.02 -3.45 3.01
N TRP A 24 -11.13 -2.25 3.56
CA TRP A 24 -10.02 -1.59 4.24
C TRP A 24 -9.91 -2.02 5.70
N ASP A 25 -8.67 -2.28 6.12
CA ASP A 25 -8.34 -2.35 7.54
C ASP A 25 -8.66 -0.99 8.19
N THR A 26 -9.55 -1.01 9.19
CA THR A 26 -10.08 0.22 9.79
C THR A 26 -8.99 1.01 10.50
N GLU A 27 -8.02 0.35 11.11
CA GLU A 27 -6.93 1.02 11.82
C GLU A 27 -5.96 1.68 10.84
N ALA A 28 -5.56 0.98 9.78
CA ALA A 28 -4.74 1.55 8.72
C ALA A 28 -5.41 2.77 8.07
N PHE A 29 -6.73 2.70 7.86
CA PHE A 29 -7.48 3.82 7.27
C PHE A 29 -7.61 5.01 8.22
N MET A 30 -7.81 4.77 9.52
CA MET A 30 -7.78 5.86 10.51
C MET A 30 -6.42 6.57 10.56
N ILE A 31 -5.32 5.82 10.53
CA ILE A 31 -3.96 6.40 10.47
C ILE A 31 -3.82 7.29 9.24
N LEU A 32 -4.24 6.80 8.06
CA LEU A 32 -4.19 7.59 6.83
C LEU A 32 -5.02 8.88 6.93
N LEU A 33 -6.23 8.80 7.49
CA LEU A 33 -7.09 9.95 7.69
C LEU A 33 -6.50 10.96 8.68
N ASP A 34 -5.89 10.49 9.77
CA ASP A 34 -5.21 11.36 10.73
C ASP A 34 -4.02 12.10 10.09
N ILE A 35 -3.29 11.45 9.18
CA ILE A 35 -2.26 12.11 8.38
C ILE A 35 -2.89 13.16 7.47
N ILE A 36 -3.92 12.81 6.69
CA ILE A 36 -4.57 13.71 5.74
C ILE A 36 -5.18 14.94 6.43
N HIS A 37 -5.75 14.77 7.62
CA HIS A 37 -6.37 15.84 8.40
C HIS A 37 -5.39 16.63 9.28
N GLY A 38 -4.11 16.26 9.29
CA GLY A 38 -3.08 16.96 10.07
C GLY A 38 -3.11 16.64 11.57
N HIS A 39 -3.76 15.56 11.98
CA HIS A 39 -3.77 15.06 13.36
C HIS A 39 -2.48 14.34 13.72
N HIS A 40 -1.32 14.92 13.41
CA HIS A 40 -0.01 14.25 13.51
C HIS A 40 0.34 13.74 14.91
N ARG A 41 -0.28 14.27 15.97
CA ARG A 41 -0.12 13.76 17.35
C ARG A 41 -0.78 12.40 17.58
N ALA A 42 -1.78 12.04 16.78
CA ALA A 42 -2.47 10.75 16.81
C ALA A 42 -1.77 9.70 15.94
N VAL A 43 -0.90 10.12 15.01
CA VAL A 43 -0.18 9.21 14.12
C VAL A 43 0.90 8.44 14.91
N PRO A 44 0.92 7.10 14.85
CA PRO A 44 1.93 6.29 15.54
C PRO A 44 3.35 6.62 15.09
N ARG A 45 4.29 6.67 16.05
CA ARG A 45 5.72 6.90 15.75
C ARG A 45 6.41 5.67 15.15
N ALA A 46 5.83 4.49 15.37
CA ALA A 46 6.29 3.22 14.83
C ALA A 46 5.06 2.37 14.49
N VAL A 47 5.16 1.55 13.46
CA VAL A 47 4.13 0.61 13.01
C VAL A 47 4.78 -0.74 12.70
N SER A 48 4.01 -1.81 12.73
CA SER A 48 4.49 -3.10 12.24
C SER A 48 4.64 -3.08 10.71
N LEU A 49 5.46 -3.98 10.17
CA LEU A 49 5.56 -4.15 8.71
C LEU A 49 4.20 -4.49 8.07
N GLU A 50 3.38 -5.28 8.74
CA GLU A 50 2.03 -5.61 8.27
C GLU A 50 1.15 -4.36 8.20
N MET A 51 1.18 -3.51 9.23
CA MET A 51 0.43 -2.25 9.23
C MET A 51 0.92 -1.29 8.15
N LEU A 52 2.24 -1.18 7.96
CA LEU A 52 2.81 -0.40 6.86
C LEU A 52 2.30 -0.93 5.50
N GLY A 53 2.28 -2.25 5.29
CA GLY A 53 1.73 -2.86 4.08
C GLY A 53 0.24 -2.53 3.85
N LYS A 54 -0.58 -2.51 4.90
CA LYS A 54 -1.99 -2.09 4.80
C LYS A 54 -2.12 -0.61 4.42
N ILE A 55 -1.29 0.26 5.02
CA ILE A 55 -1.21 1.68 4.67
C ILE A 55 -0.75 1.85 3.21
N THR A 56 0.23 1.08 2.75
CA THR A 56 0.72 1.08 1.36
C THR A 56 -0.42 0.86 0.36
N ILE A 57 -1.30 -0.12 0.61
CA ILE A 57 -2.46 -0.37 -0.26
C ILE A 57 -3.37 0.86 -0.33
N LEU A 58 -3.68 1.47 0.82
CA LEU A 58 -4.54 2.65 0.88
C LEU A 58 -3.92 3.86 0.18
N VAL A 59 -2.61 4.06 0.36
CA VAL A 59 -1.87 5.17 -0.26
C VAL A 59 -1.83 5.01 -1.77
N ASP A 60 -1.57 3.80 -2.27
CA ASP A 60 -1.63 3.54 -3.70
C ASP A 60 -3.05 3.71 -4.23
N TYR A 61 -4.08 3.27 -3.50
CA TYR A 61 -5.48 3.41 -3.92
C TYR A 61 -5.91 4.87 -4.01
N TYR A 62 -5.72 5.64 -2.94
CA TYR A 62 -6.12 7.06 -2.84
C TYR A 62 -5.13 8.02 -3.51
N LYS A 63 -4.00 7.50 -4.02
CA LYS A 63 -2.94 8.26 -4.70
C LYS A 63 -2.41 9.43 -3.86
N CYS A 64 -2.25 9.22 -2.56
CA CYS A 64 -1.85 10.25 -1.58
C CYS A 64 -0.42 10.04 -1.06
N HIS A 65 0.53 9.78 -1.95
CA HIS A 65 1.93 9.47 -1.60
C HIS A 65 2.63 10.61 -0.85
N GLU A 66 2.48 11.86 -1.33
CA GLU A 66 3.21 13.02 -0.78
C GLU A 66 2.85 13.31 0.68
N ILE A 67 1.58 13.15 1.07
CA ILE A 67 1.13 13.52 2.42
C ILE A 67 1.60 12.53 3.50
N VAL A 68 1.89 11.29 3.12
CA VAL A 68 2.34 10.24 4.04
C VAL A 68 3.86 10.09 4.09
N GLU A 69 4.59 10.70 3.15
CA GLU A 69 6.02 10.47 2.91
C GLU A 69 6.86 10.58 4.18
N LEU A 70 6.68 11.65 4.95
CA LEU A 70 7.43 11.88 6.19
C LEU A 70 7.23 10.78 7.24
N PHE A 71 6.01 10.25 7.36
CA PHE A 71 5.71 9.19 8.33
C PHE A 71 6.25 7.85 7.85
N VAL A 72 6.10 7.58 6.56
CA VAL A 72 6.61 6.37 5.92
C VAL A 72 8.13 6.29 6.02
N ASP A 73 8.85 7.40 5.82
CA ASP A 73 10.30 7.45 5.99
C ASP A 73 10.74 7.05 7.40
N LEU A 74 10.05 7.57 8.41
CA LEU A 74 10.32 7.23 9.80
C LEU A 74 10.09 5.74 10.06
N TRP A 75 8.98 5.19 9.57
CA TRP A 75 8.64 3.79 9.75
C TRP A 75 9.58 2.85 8.99
N ILE A 76 9.93 3.17 7.73
CA ILE A 76 10.89 2.39 6.94
C ILE A 76 12.27 2.41 7.60
N ALA A 77 12.73 3.57 8.10
CA ALA A 77 14.02 3.67 8.77
C ALA A 77 14.11 2.78 10.02
N ASP A 78 13.00 2.59 10.73
CA ASP A 78 12.95 1.69 11.88
C ASP A 78 12.88 0.21 11.45
N LEU A 79 12.04 -0.12 10.47
CA LEU A 79 11.75 -1.48 10.04
C LEU A 79 12.86 -2.11 9.18
N LYS A 80 13.62 -1.31 8.41
CA LYS A 80 14.63 -1.83 7.46
C LYS A 80 15.80 -2.57 8.09
N LYS A 81 15.90 -2.55 9.43
CA LYS A 81 16.92 -3.31 10.19
C LYS A 81 16.73 -4.82 10.05
N ASP A 82 15.50 -5.25 9.76
CA ASP A 82 15.10 -6.65 9.66
C ASP A 82 14.66 -7.00 8.22
N LEU A 83 15.40 -6.53 7.22
CA LEU A 83 15.14 -6.89 5.82
C LEU A 83 15.30 -8.40 5.60
N PRO A 84 14.38 -9.04 4.87
CA PRO A 84 14.42 -10.48 4.64
C PRO A 84 15.51 -10.83 3.63
N THR A 85 16.18 -11.96 3.85
CA THR A 85 17.25 -12.48 2.97
C THR A 85 16.79 -13.63 2.08
N SER A 86 15.50 -13.98 2.13
CA SER A 86 14.90 -15.10 1.38
C SER A 86 13.49 -14.74 0.95
N TYR A 87 13.02 -15.33 -0.15
CA TYR A 87 11.70 -15.07 -0.70
C TYR A 87 10.58 -15.60 0.20
N GLY A 88 9.57 -14.77 0.43
CA GLY A 88 8.38 -15.12 1.20
C GLY A 88 7.46 -13.91 1.40
N LYS A 89 6.50 -14.05 2.32
CA LYS A 89 5.51 -12.98 2.59
C LYS A 89 6.17 -11.64 2.98
N VAL A 90 7.21 -11.70 3.80
CA VAL A 90 7.93 -10.51 4.28
C VAL A 90 8.66 -9.80 3.13
N SER A 91 9.34 -10.54 2.26
CA SER A 91 10.04 -9.93 1.10
C SER A 91 9.06 -9.36 0.09
N THR A 92 7.90 -10.01 -0.13
CA THR A 92 6.85 -9.49 -0.99
C THR A 92 6.22 -8.20 -0.44
N LEU A 93 6.01 -8.10 0.89
CA LEU A 93 5.55 -6.86 1.51
C LEU A 93 6.55 -5.73 1.26
N TRP A 94 7.83 -5.98 1.53
CA TRP A 94 8.89 -5.01 1.28
C TRP A 94 8.99 -4.61 -0.19
N LEU A 95 8.85 -5.56 -1.12
CA LEU A 95 8.82 -5.29 -2.56
C LEU A 95 7.67 -4.33 -2.94
N SER A 96 6.49 -4.50 -2.34
CA SER A 96 5.35 -3.61 -2.59
C SER A 96 5.55 -2.23 -1.97
N ILE A 97 6.00 -2.19 -0.71
CA ILE A 97 6.26 -0.94 0.03
C ILE A 97 7.30 -0.12 -0.74
N SER A 98 8.42 -0.73 -1.12
CA SER A 98 9.49 -0.05 -1.84
C SER A 98 9.08 0.40 -3.23
N ARG A 99 8.21 -0.35 -3.91
CA ARG A 99 7.64 0.05 -5.20
C ARG A 99 6.74 1.28 -5.09
N VAL A 100 5.80 1.28 -4.13
CA VAL A 100 4.82 2.38 -3.97
C VAL A 100 5.50 3.66 -3.49
N PHE A 101 6.46 3.53 -2.58
CA PHE A 101 7.15 4.68 -2.00
C PHE A 101 8.45 5.05 -2.71
N LEU A 102 8.77 4.40 -3.83
CA LEU A 102 9.98 4.69 -4.62
C LEU A 102 11.27 4.60 -3.78
N ARG A 103 11.47 3.47 -3.10
CA ARG A 103 12.71 3.16 -2.35
C ARG A 103 13.55 2.18 -3.18
N ASP A 104 14.35 2.72 -4.08
CA ASP A 104 15.09 1.95 -5.08
C ASP A 104 16.04 0.91 -4.46
N ASP A 105 16.73 1.27 -3.38
CA ASP A 105 17.65 0.38 -2.65
C ASP A 105 16.95 -0.89 -2.17
N ILE A 106 15.80 -0.74 -1.50
CA ILE A 106 14.99 -1.86 -1.00
C ILE A 106 14.35 -2.61 -2.17
N PHE A 107 13.88 -1.89 -3.20
CA PHE A 107 13.23 -2.50 -4.35
C PHE A 107 14.18 -3.41 -5.14
N GLU A 108 15.41 -2.98 -5.38
CA GLU A 108 16.43 -3.76 -6.07
C GLU A 108 16.77 -5.05 -5.30
N GLU A 109 16.99 -4.94 -3.98
CA GLU A 109 17.32 -6.08 -3.12
C GLU A 109 16.17 -7.11 -3.08
N MET A 110 14.94 -6.64 -2.86
CA MET A 110 13.77 -7.54 -2.80
C MET A 110 13.47 -8.17 -4.17
N THR A 111 13.70 -7.43 -5.26
CA THR A 111 13.54 -7.96 -6.61
C THR A 111 14.59 -9.05 -6.89
N ALA A 112 15.84 -8.86 -6.48
CA ALA A 112 16.89 -9.86 -6.65
C ALA A 112 16.54 -11.17 -5.92
N ILE A 113 16.16 -11.09 -4.64
CA ILE A 113 15.73 -12.26 -3.85
C ILE A 113 14.55 -12.98 -4.53
N THR A 114 13.56 -12.20 -4.97
CA THR A 114 12.38 -12.72 -5.66
C THR A 114 12.75 -13.46 -6.95
N ILE A 115 13.61 -12.89 -7.80
CA ILE A 115 14.03 -13.53 -9.06
C ILE A 115 14.81 -14.82 -8.80
N MET A 116 15.66 -14.85 -7.77
CA MET A 116 16.50 -16.00 -7.48
C MET A 116 15.73 -17.19 -6.89
N GLU A 117 14.71 -16.93 -6.08
CA GLU A 117 14.07 -17.97 -5.27
C GLU A 117 12.61 -18.26 -5.63
N CYS A 118 11.91 -17.35 -6.32
CA CYS A 118 10.52 -17.56 -6.71
C CYS A 118 10.43 -18.62 -7.83
N ARG A 119 9.86 -19.79 -7.50
CA ARG A 119 9.68 -20.91 -8.45
C ARG A 119 8.28 -21.01 -9.06
N GLY A 120 7.49 -19.93 -9.01
CA GLY A 120 6.11 -19.93 -9.49
C GLY A 120 5.56 -18.52 -9.69
N PRO A 121 4.25 -18.36 -9.89
CA PRO A 121 3.62 -17.05 -9.97
C PRO A 121 3.91 -16.23 -8.72
N LEU A 122 4.24 -14.96 -8.91
CA LEU A 122 4.39 -13.99 -7.84
C LEU A 122 3.09 -13.91 -7.04
N ASN A 123 3.14 -14.30 -5.77
CA ASN A 123 2.02 -14.09 -4.88
C ASN A 123 2.03 -12.64 -4.44
N THR A 124 1.24 -11.79 -5.10
CA THR A 124 1.16 -10.36 -4.80
C THR A 124 0.38 -10.06 -3.52
N MET A 125 -0.30 -11.04 -2.90
CA MET A 125 -1.09 -10.86 -1.67
C MET A 125 -2.13 -9.72 -1.74
N GLY A 126 -2.60 -9.37 -2.95
CA GLY A 126 -3.50 -8.22 -3.14
C GLY A 126 -2.83 -6.85 -2.98
N LEU A 127 -1.50 -6.82 -2.88
CA LEU A 127 -0.71 -5.60 -2.80
C LEU A 127 -0.59 -4.92 -4.18
N PRO A 128 -0.36 -3.59 -4.22
CA PRO A 128 -0.16 -2.81 -5.43
C PRO A 128 1.21 -3.09 -6.07
N LEU A 129 1.44 -4.34 -6.46
CA LEU A 129 2.50 -4.77 -7.35
C LEU A 129 1.83 -4.87 -8.72
N SER A 130 1.93 -3.79 -9.50
CA SER A 130 1.17 -3.56 -10.74
C SER A 130 0.96 -4.81 -11.60
N ALA A 131 -0.26 -4.98 -12.11
CA ALA A 131 -0.60 -5.93 -13.16
C ALA A 131 0.31 -5.84 -14.40
N ASP A 132 0.96 -4.68 -14.60
CA ASP A 132 1.96 -4.44 -15.66
C ASP A 132 3.21 -5.33 -15.54
N LEU A 133 3.63 -5.71 -14.33
CA LEU A 133 4.75 -6.66 -14.13
C LEU A 133 4.32 -8.11 -14.39
N LEU A 134 3.02 -8.40 -14.35
CA LEU A 134 2.44 -9.73 -14.51
C LEU A 134 1.86 -9.97 -15.92
N GLY A 135 1.89 -8.96 -16.80
CA GLY A 135 1.33 -9.06 -18.15
C GLY A 135 -0.20 -9.26 -18.18
N MET A 136 -0.91 -8.88 -17.11
CA MET A 136 -2.35 -9.09 -17.01
C MET A 136 -3.11 -7.82 -17.47
N PRO A 137 -4.08 -7.93 -18.39
CA PRO A 137 -4.86 -6.79 -18.87
C PRO A 137 -5.63 -6.14 -17.71
N GLY A 138 -5.63 -4.80 -17.67
CA GLY A 138 -6.16 -3.97 -16.59
C GLY A 138 -7.66 -4.08 -16.28
N ASP A 139 -8.38 -4.97 -16.96
CA ASP A 139 -9.83 -5.14 -16.87
C ASP A 139 -10.27 -6.18 -15.83
N MET A 140 -9.33 -6.84 -15.15
CA MET A 140 -9.65 -7.93 -14.20
C MET A 140 -9.94 -7.49 -12.76
N TYR A 141 -10.03 -6.18 -12.48
CA TYR A 141 -10.44 -5.64 -11.18
C TYR A 141 -11.93 -5.30 -11.09
N GLN A 142 -12.71 -5.56 -12.15
CA GLN A 142 -14.10 -5.09 -12.25
C GLN A 142 -15.18 -6.06 -11.72
N GLU A 143 -14.84 -7.24 -11.21
CA GLU A 143 -15.84 -8.15 -10.62
C GLU A 143 -15.33 -8.80 -9.33
N ARG A 144 -15.64 -8.17 -8.20
CA ARG A 144 -16.14 -8.82 -6.98
C ARG A 144 -16.74 -7.80 -6.02
#